data_AF-A0A1I2RM68-F1
#
_entry.id   AF-A0A1I2RM68-F1
#
_cell.length_a   1.000
_cell.length_b   1.000
_cell.length_c   1.000
_cell.angle_alpha   90.00
_cell.angle_beta   90.00
_cell.angle_gamma   90.00
#
_symmetry.space_group_name_H-M   'P 1'
#
loop_
_entity.id
_entity.type
_entity.pdbx_description
1 polymer ?
#
loop_
_entity_poly.entity_id
_entity_poly.type
_entity_poly.pdbx_seq_one_letter_code
_entity_poly.pdbx_strand_id
1 'polypeptide(L)'
;MKKSFWILAMAGVLLAANLWAENLGEEDGCKILSFYQQYGKAFSMKDMRQSFAKCDSLMAIYCSAELCKDTKEDRLHGIAYEFVTCNYGIDELSSRTVQVEIEGNAYIVTYDFNDMDDRMQSKVKTVALKVEMKNYKIDKVTDLTPSH
;
A
#
# COMPACT_ATOMS: atom_id res chain seq x y z
N MET A 1 25.90 51.18 -21.29
CA MET A 1 26.15 50.01 -20.42
C MET A 1 24.81 49.52 -19.87
N LYS A 2 24.21 48.46 -20.43
CA LYS A 2 22.98 47.85 -19.88
C LYS A 2 23.38 46.57 -19.16
N LYS A 3 23.26 46.55 -17.83
CA LYS A 3 23.55 45.39 -16.99
C LYS A 3 22.42 44.38 -17.09
N SER A 4 22.81 43.14 -17.35
CA SER A 4 21.97 41.96 -17.48
C SER A 4 21.14 41.69 -16.22
N PHE A 5 19.85 41.41 -16.39
CA PHE A 5 19.00 40.79 -15.37
C PHE A 5 18.70 39.35 -15.81
N TRP A 6 19.40 38.39 -15.24
CA TRP A 6 19.10 36.96 -15.38
C TRP A 6 19.29 36.26 -14.03
N ILE A 7 18.50 36.59 -13.03
CA ILE A 7 18.35 35.77 -11.82
C ILE A 7 16.90 35.93 -11.33
N LEU A 8 16.00 35.05 -11.77
CA LEU A 8 14.67 34.86 -11.15
C LEU A 8 13.98 33.55 -11.59
N ALA A 9 14.48 32.84 -12.60
CA ALA A 9 13.86 31.60 -13.09
C ALA A 9 14.04 30.36 -12.18
N MET A 10 15.09 30.30 -11.34
CA MET A 10 15.36 29.08 -10.54
C MET A 10 14.44 28.91 -9.31
N ALA A 11 13.95 30.00 -8.71
CA ALA A 11 13.09 29.92 -7.53
C ALA A 11 11.69 29.36 -7.86
N GLY A 12 11.12 29.75 -9.02
CA GLY A 12 9.82 29.24 -9.46
C GLY A 12 9.82 27.76 -9.82
N VAL A 13 10.94 27.23 -10.33
CA VAL A 13 11.07 25.81 -10.68
C VAL A 13 11.14 24.92 -9.44
N LEU A 14 11.83 25.35 -8.38
CA LEU A 14 11.92 24.62 -7.10
C LEU A 14 10.56 24.58 -6.38
N LEU A 15 9.84 25.70 -6.33
CA LEU A 15 8.49 25.77 -5.76
C LEU A 15 7.49 24.90 -6.52
N ALA A 16 7.54 24.93 -7.86
CA ALA A 16 6.69 24.07 -8.68
C ALA A 16 7.04 22.59 -8.46
N ALA A 17 8.32 22.20 -8.51
CA ALA A 17 8.73 20.82 -8.31
C ALA A 17 8.26 20.26 -6.94
N ASN A 18 8.35 21.05 -5.88
CA ASN A 18 7.88 20.65 -4.54
C ASN A 18 6.35 20.50 -4.50
N LEU A 19 5.60 21.46 -5.05
CA LEU A 19 4.13 21.37 -5.10
C LEU A 19 3.65 20.18 -5.95
N TRP A 20 4.34 19.91 -7.07
CA TRP A 20 4.05 18.75 -7.91
C TRP A 20 4.37 17.43 -7.19
N ALA A 21 5.48 17.36 -6.45
CA ALA A 21 5.84 16.18 -5.65
C ALA A 21 4.86 15.93 -4.50
N GLU A 22 4.40 16.98 -3.80
CA GLU A 22 3.38 16.89 -2.75
C GLU A 22 2.04 16.40 -3.31
N ASN A 23 1.57 16.97 -4.42
CA ASN A 23 0.32 16.54 -5.07
C ASN A 23 0.40 15.08 -5.56
N LEU A 24 1.53 14.66 -6.13
CA LEU A 24 1.75 13.26 -6.51
C LEU A 24 1.78 12.36 -5.27
N GLY A 25 2.41 12.84 -4.19
CA GLY A 25 2.42 12.19 -2.88
C GLY A 25 1.01 11.90 -2.38
N GLU A 26 0.15 12.91 -2.36
CA GLU A 26 -1.24 12.81 -1.92
C GLU A 26 -2.10 11.91 -2.82
N GLU A 27 -1.94 12.02 -4.15
CA GLU A 27 -2.65 11.18 -5.12
C GLU A 27 -2.33 9.69 -4.93
N ASP A 28 -1.03 9.36 -4.81
CA ASP A 28 -0.59 7.99 -4.63
C ASP A 28 -0.97 7.45 -3.23
N GLY A 29 -0.94 8.30 -2.19
CA GLY A 29 -1.47 7.94 -0.87
C GLY A 29 -2.96 7.57 -0.91
N CYS A 30 -3.77 8.32 -1.65
CA CYS A 30 -5.19 8.02 -1.85
C CYS A 30 -5.41 6.71 -2.64
N LYS A 31 -4.54 6.42 -3.62
CA LYS A 31 -4.59 5.13 -4.35
C LYS A 31 -4.25 3.95 -3.45
N ILE A 32 -3.23 4.09 -2.60
CA ILE A 32 -2.82 3.05 -1.65
C ILE A 32 -3.96 2.77 -0.66
N LEU A 33 -4.55 3.82 -0.08
CA LEU A 33 -5.72 3.69 0.80
C LEU A 33 -6.87 2.96 0.09
N SER A 34 -7.20 3.40 -1.12
CA SER A 34 -8.27 2.81 -1.94
C SER A 34 -8.01 1.35 -2.27
N PHE A 35 -6.75 0.98 -2.52
CA PHE A 35 -6.35 -0.41 -2.76
C PHE A 35 -6.64 -1.28 -1.53
N TYR A 36 -6.07 -0.95 -0.37
CA TYR A 36 -6.23 -1.79 0.84
C TYR A 36 -7.69 -1.91 1.28
N GLN A 37 -8.47 -0.84 1.21
CA GLN A 37 -9.90 -0.87 1.53
C GLN A 37 -10.70 -1.80 0.60
N GLN A 38 -10.48 -1.68 -0.71
CA GLN A 38 -11.18 -2.54 -1.68
C GLN A 38 -10.69 -3.98 -1.62
N TYR A 39 -9.39 -4.16 -1.41
CA TYR A 39 -8.76 -5.47 -1.34
C TYR A 39 -9.25 -6.26 -0.14
N GLY A 40 -9.30 -5.67 1.06
CA GLY A 40 -9.79 -6.40 2.23
C GLY A 40 -11.28 -6.74 2.20
N LYS A 41 -12.09 -5.86 1.58
CA LYS A 41 -13.49 -6.18 1.27
C LYS A 41 -13.61 -7.34 0.28
N ALA A 42 -12.78 -7.38 -0.77
CA ALA A 42 -12.76 -8.47 -1.73
C ALA A 42 -12.31 -9.79 -1.07
N PHE A 43 -11.25 -9.74 -0.26
CA PHE A 43 -10.68 -10.87 0.45
C PHE A 43 -11.71 -11.55 1.36
N SER A 44 -12.59 -10.75 1.98
CA SER A 44 -13.62 -11.22 2.93
C SER A 44 -14.91 -11.75 2.27
N MET A 45 -14.96 -11.85 0.94
CA MET A 45 -16.12 -12.42 0.25
C MET A 45 -16.28 -13.91 0.60
N LYS A 46 -17.52 -14.33 0.89
CA LYS A 46 -17.85 -15.73 1.26
C LYS A 46 -17.53 -16.73 0.15
N ASP A 47 -17.73 -16.34 -1.11
CA ASP A 47 -17.34 -17.15 -2.25
C ASP A 47 -15.84 -16.95 -2.51
N MET A 48 -15.04 -17.95 -2.14
CA MET A 48 -13.58 -17.90 -2.24
C MET A 48 -13.08 -17.71 -3.68
N ARG A 49 -13.77 -18.28 -4.67
CA ARG A 49 -13.39 -18.13 -6.08
C ARG A 49 -13.61 -16.69 -6.54
N GLN A 50 -14.73 -16.09 -6.16
CA GLN A 50 -15.01 -14.68 -6.46
C GLN A 50 -14.10 -13.74 -5.66
N SER A 51 -13.80 -14.06 -4.40
CA SER A 51 -12.83 -13.36 -3.55
C SER A 51 -11.49 -13.24 -4.27
N PHE A 52 -10.88 -14.37 -4.64
CA PHE A 52 -9.58 -14.38 -5.32
C PHE A 52 -9.61 -13.71 -6.69
N ALA A 53 -10.66 -13.92 -7.50
CA ALA A 53 -10.78 -13.25 -8.79
C ALA A 53 -10.86 -11.71 -8.63
N LYS A 54 -11.53 -11.23 -7.59
CA LYS A 54 -11.65 -9.79 -7.31
C LYS A 54 -10.35 -9.21 -6.75
N CYS A 55 -9.70 -9.90 -5.81
CA CYS A 55 -8.36 -9.54 -5.32
C CYS A 55 -7.35 -9.45 -6.47
N ASP A 56 -7.33 -10.44 -7.35
CA ASP A 56 -6.45 -10.47 -8.53
C ASP A 56 -6.71 -9.29 -9.49
N SER A 57 -7.98 -8.94 -9.68
CA SER A 57 -8.37 -7.79 -10.51
C SER A 57 -7.91 -6.47 -9.90
N LEU A 58 -8.00 -6.33 -8.57
CA LEU A 58 -7.50 -5.15 -7.86
C LEU A 58 -5.97 -5.06 -7.93
N MET A 59 -5.26 -6.16 -7.70
CA MET A 59 -3.79 -6.18 -7.84
C MET A 59 -3.36 -5.77 -9.24
N ALA A 60 -4.02 -6.26 -10.30
CA ALA A 60 -3.70 -5.83 -11.67
C ALA A 60 -3.88 -4.31 -11.90
N ILE A 61 -4.80 -3.67 -11.17
CA ILE A 61 -5.07 -2.22 -11.25
C ILE A 61 -4.08 -1.41 -10.41
N TYR A 62 -3.70 -1.87 -9.22
CA TYR A 62 -2.96 -1.04 -8.25
C TYR A 62 -1.49 -1.44 -8.10
N CYS A 63 -1.13 -2.69 -8.35
CA CYS A 63 0.20 -3.24 -8.08
C CYS A 63 1.02 -3.44 -9.36
N SER A 64 2.34 -3.54 -9.19
CA SER A 64 3.26 -3.93 -10.27
C SER A 64 3.05 -5.40 -10.66
N ALA A 65 3.43 -5.75 -11.88
CA ALA A 65 3.29 -7.12 -12.38
C ALA A 65 4.13 -8.13 -11.57
N GLU A 66 5.27 -7.69 -11.04
CA GLU A 66 6.17 -8.48 -10.19
C GLU A 66 5.51 -8.78 -8.84
N LEU A 67 5.02 -7.76 -8.13
CA LEU A 67 4.30 -7.96 -6.86
C LEU A 67 3.03 -8.82 -7.02
N CYS A 68 2.32 -8.64 -8.14
CA CYS A 68 1.17 -9.50 -8.48
C CYS A 68 1.57 -10.95 -8.65
N LYS A 69 2.71 -11.21 -9.28
CA LYS A 69 3.23 -12.56 -9.55
C LYS A 69 3.65 -13.21 -8.22
N ASP A 70 4.45 -12.52 -7.42
CA ASP A 70 4.95 -13.04 -6.14
C ASP A 70 3.80 -13.40 -5.19
N THR A 71 2.79 -12.53 -5.09
CA THR A 71 1.58 -12.78 -4.29
C THR A 71 0.80 -14.01 -4.77
N LYS A 72 0.80 -14.30 -6.07
CA LYS A 72 0.07 -15.45 -6.64
C LYS A 72 0.83 -16.76 -6.52
N GLU A 73 2.16 -16.72 -6.68
CA GLU A 73 2.99 -17.92 -6.59
C GLU A 73 2.91 -18.55 -5.19
N ASP A 74 2.85 -17.76 -4.12
CA ASP A 74 2.76 -18.31 -2.75
C ASP A 74 1.40 -18.96 -2.45
N ARG A 75 0.29 -18.39 -2.96
CA ARG A 75 -1.04 -19.01 -2.86
C ARG A 75 -1.06 -20.44 -3.47
N LEU A 76 -0.25 -20.70 -4.49
CA LEU A 76 -0.17 -22.02 -5.15
C LEU A 76 0.69 -23.03 -4.37
N HIS A 77 1.61 -22.56 -3.54
CA HIS A 77 2.49 -23.43 -2.73
C HIS A 77 1.94 -23.74 -1.34
N GLY A 78 0.70 -23.33 -1.04
CA GLY A 78 0.07 -23.56 0.26
C GLY A 78 0.66 -22.74 1.41
N ILE A 79 1.55 -21.80 1.09
CA ILE A 79 1.98 -20.75 2.01
C ILE A 79 0.89 -19.69 1.93
N ALA A 80 0.08 -19.59 2.97
CA ALA A 80 -1.01 -18.62 3.02
C ALA A 80 -0.49 -17.19 3.25
N TYR A 81 0.64 -16.79 2.68
CA TYR A 81 1.24 -15.46 2.83
C TYR A 81 0.99 -14.62 1.57
N GLU A 82 0.56 -13.37 1.76
CA GLU A 82 0.33 -12.42 0.68
C GLU A 82 1.30 -11.23 0.78
N PHE A 83 2.23 -11.11 -0.17
CA PHE A 83 3.21 -10.03 -0.21
C PHE A 83 2.57 -8.63 -0.19
N VAL A 84 1.40 -8.45 -0.81
CA VAL A 84 0.67 -7.18 -0.79
C VAL A 84 0.20 -6.74 0.61
N THR A 85 0.10 -7.66 1.57
CA THR A 85 -0.27 -7.37 2.97
C THR A 85 0.82 -7.71 3.98
N CYS A 86 1.89 -8.36 3.52
CA CYS A 86 2.87 -9.03 4.37
C CYS A 86 2.26 -9.92 5.47
N ASN A 87 1.09 -10.51 5.21
CA ASN A 87 0.33 -11.30 6.18
C ASN A 87 -0.54 -12.34 5.43
N TYR A 88 -1.43 -13.05 6.12
CA TYR A 88 -2.40 -13.98 5.55
C TYR A 88 -3.54 -13.31 4.77
N GLY A 89 -3.36 -12.04 4.38
CA GLY A 89 -4.38 -11.16 3.84
C GLY A 89 -4.79 -10.06 4.84
N ILE A 90 -5.79 -9.29 4.44
CA ILE A 90 -6.42 -8.24 5.25
C ILE A 90 -7.93 -8.43 5.15
N ASP A 91 -8.63 -8.54 6.27
CA ASP A 91 -10.08 -8.70 6.27
C ASP A 91 -10.83 -7.37 6.14
N GLU A 92 -12.15 -7.42 5.98
CA GLU A 92 -12.98 -6.23 5.78
C GLU A 92 -12.95 -5.31 7.02
N LEU A 93 -12.87 -5.87 8.24
CA LEU A 93 -12.84 -5.08 9.46
C LEU A 93 -11.52 -4.33 9.58
N SER A 94 -10.40 -5.00 9.36
CA SER A 94 -9.06 -4.41 9.29
C SER A 94 -8.93 -3.39 8.17
N SER A 95 -9.52 -3.64 7.00
CA SER A 95 -9.47 -2.72 5.88
C SER A 95 -10.10 -1.35 6.17
N ARG A 96 -11.04 -1.29 7.13
CA ARG A 96 -11.70 -0.03 7.54
C ARG A 96 -10.85 0.84 8.45
N THR A 97 -9.78 0.29 9.04
CA THR A 97 -8.89 1.02 9.95
C THR A 97 -7.61 1.50 9.25
N VAL A 98 -7.50 1.26 7.94
CA VAL A 98 -6.33 1.65 7.15
C VAL A 98 -6.09 3.15 7.20
N GLN A 99 -4.87 3.52 7.57
CA GLN A 99 -4.33 4.87 7.47
C GLN A 99 -3.08 4.85 6.59
N VAL A 100 -2.83 5.96 5.89
CA VAL A 100 -1.67 6.10 5.02
C VAL A 100 -0.97 7.41 5.35
N GLU A 101 0.29 7.33 5.75
CA GLU A 101 1.17 8.46 6.02
C GLU A 101 2.32 8.49 5.01
N ILE A 102 2.80 9.69 4.66
CA ILE A 102 3.93 9.86 3.74
C ILE A 102 5.21 9.96 4.57
N GLU A 103 6.17 9.07 4.32
CA GLU A 103 7.48 9.08 4.98
C GLU A 103 8.60 9.11 3.93
N GLY A 104 9.13 10.31 3.66
CA GLY A 104 10.17 10.51 2.67
C GLY A 104 9.69 10.20 1.25
N ASN A 105 10.21 9.13 0.66
CA ASN A 105 9.85 8.65 -0.68
C ASN A 105 8.98 7.39 -0.66
N ALA A 106 8.40 7.04 0.49
CA ALA A 106 7.56 5.87 0.68
C ALA A 106 6.31 6.24 1.48
N TYR A 107 5.42 5.26 1.60
CA TYR A 107 4.16 5.39 2.34
C TYR A 107 4.15 4.39 3.49
N ILE A 108 3.75 4.84 4.66
CA ILE A 108 3.51 3.99 5.81
C ILE A 108 2.03 3.71 5.86
N VAL A 109 1.68 2.43 5.71
CA VAL A 109 0.30 1.96 5.82
C VAL A 109 0.16 1.29 7.17
N THR A 110 -0.78 1.76 7.98
CA THR A 110 -1.11 1.13 9.26
C THR A 110 -2.56 0.67 9.26
N TYR A 111 -2.81 -0.46 9.92
CA TYR A 111 -4.17 -0.94 10.18
C TYR A 111 -4.21 -1.87 11.38
N ASP A 112 -5.38 -1.96 12.00
CA ASP A 112 -5.63 -2.87 13.11
C ASP A 112 -6.08 -4.24 12.60
N PHE A 113 -5.34 -5.27 12.99
CA PHE A 113 -5.58 -6.67 12.67
C PHE A 113 -6.10 -7.43 13.89
N ASN A 114 -7.24 -8.11 13.73
CA ASN A 114 -7.77 -8.99 14.77
C ASN A 114 -7.04 -10.32 14.71
N ASP A 115 -5.98 -10.43 15.49
CA ASP A 115 -5.22 -11.65 15.63
C ASP A 115 -5.85 -12.57 16.68
N MET A 116 -5.53 -13.86 16.62
CA MET A 116 -5.86 -14.82 17.67
C MET A 116 -4.57 -15.34 18.28
N ASP A 117 -4.44 -15.26 19.61
CA ASP A 117 -3.33 -15.92 20.30
C ASP A 117 -3.51 -17.45 20.31
N ASP A 118 -2.49 -18.18 20.77
CA ASP A 118 -2.51 -19.64 20.88
C ASP A 118 -3.64 -20.18 21.79
N ARG A 119 -4.30 -19.30 22.56
CA ARG A 119 -5.42 -19.60 23.45
C ARG A 119 -6.77 -19.18 22.84
N MET A 120 -6.79 -18.86 21.54
CA MET A 120 -7.94 -18.37 20.79
C MET A 120 -8.53 -17.07 21.35
N GLN A 121 -7.74 -16.26 22.04
CA GLN A 121 -8.16 -14.95 22.51
C GLN A 121 -7.89 -13.92 21.42
N SER A 122 -8.93 -13.16 21.06
CA SER A 122 -8.78 -12.06 20.12
C SER A 122 -7.91 -10.97 20.71
N LYS A 123 -6.88 -10.58 19.96
CA LYS A 123 -6.02 -9.44 20.27
C LYS A 123 -5.94 -8.55 19.05
N VAL A 124 -6.09 -7.24 19.26
CA VAL A 124 -5.83 -6.26 18.20
C VAL A 124 -4.32 -6.05 18.12
N LYS A 125 -3.77 -6.26 16.92
CA LYS A 125 -2.39 -5.96 16.56
C LYS A 125 -2.39 -4.86 15.50
N THR A 126 -1.71 -3.76 15.74
CA THR A 126 -1.48 -2.77 14.67
C THR A 126 -0.38 -3.30 13.75
N VAL A 127 -0.72 -3.51 12.49
CA VAL A 127 0.21 -3.83 11.41
C VAL A 127 0.74 -2.51 10.84
N ALA A 128 2.04 -2.45 10.58
CA ALA A 128 2.68 -1.34 9.90
C ALA A 128 3.44 -1.85 8.68
N LEU A 129 3.16 -1.28 7.51
CA LEU A 129 3.78 -1.65 6.24
C LEU A 129 4.46 -0.45 5.62
N LYS A 130 5.65 -0.64 5.07
CA LYS A 130 6.26 0.30 4.14
C LYS A 130 5.84 -0.06 2.72
N VAL A 131 5.22 0.87 2.03
CA VAL A 131 4.75 0.74 0.64
C VAL A 131 5.58 1.65 -0.26
N GLU A 132 6.22 1.05 -1.25
CA GLU A 132 7.05 1.74 -2.23
C GLU A 132 6.32 1.78 -3.58
N MET A 133 6.21 2.97 -4.17
CA MET A 133 5.55 3.19 -5.45
C MET A 133 6.58 3.26 -6.59
N LYS A 134 6.24 2.67 -7.74
CA LYS A 134 7.03 2.77 -8.99
C LYS A 134 6.09 2.80 -10.18
N ASN A 135 6.31 3.73 -11.11
CA ASN A 135 5.46 3.89 -12.30
C ASN A 135 3.95 3.94 -11.96
N TYR A 136 3.60 4.68 -10.90
CA TYR A 136 2.21 4.84 -10.41
C TYR A 136 1.54 3.54 -9.91
N LYS A 137 2.33 2.54 -9.54
CA LYS A 137 1.88 1.25 -8.99
C LYS A 137 2.57 0.96 -7.68
N ILE A 138 1.88 0.22 -6.80
CA ILE A 138 2.48 -0.40 -5.63
C ILE A 138 3.48 -1.45 -6.12
N ASP A 139 4.75 -1.19 -5.91
CA ASP A 139 5.84 -2.02 -6.44
C ASP A 139 6.33 -3.00 -5.40
N LYS A 140 6.39 -2.56 -4.14
CA LYS A 140 6.91 -3.35 -3.03
C LYS A 140 6.22 -2.97 -1.72
N VAL A 141 6.02 -3.98 -0.89
CA VAL A 141 5.49 -3.86 0.47
C VAL A 141 6.46 -4.57 1.41
N THR A 142 6.78 -3.94 2.54
CA THR A 142 7.67 -4.49 3.56
C THR A 142 7.01 -4.40 4.93
N ASP A 143 7.02 -5.48 5.70
CA ASP A 143 6.54 -5.49 7.08
C ASP A 143 7.48 -4.66 7.96
N LEU A 144 6.93 -3.69 8.68
CA LEU A 144 7.62 -2.90 9.71
C LEU A 144 7.19 -3.32 11.12
N THR A 145 6.26 -4.28 11.23
CA THR A 145 5.72 -4.72 12.50
C THR A 145 6.82 -5.38 13.32
N PRO A 146 7.06 -4.96 14.59
CA PRO A 146 8.10 -5.57 15.41
C PRO A 146 7.89 -7.08 15.55
N SER A 147 8.92 -7.87 15.26
CA SER A 147 8.95 -9.29 15.61
C SER A 147 8.99 -9.40 17.14
N HIS A 148 7.91 -9.93 17.72
CA HIS A 148 7.78 -10.20 19.15
C HIS A 148 8.50 -11.49 19.56
#